data_AF-A0A0B4XHR2-F1
#
_entry.id   AF-A0A0B4XHR2-F1
#
_cell.length_a   1.000
_cell.length_b   1.000
_cell.length_c   1.000
_cell.angle_alpha   90.00
_cell.angle_beta   90.00
_cell.angle_gamma   90.00
#
_symmetry.space_group_name_H-M   'P 1'
#
loop_
_entity.id
_entity.type
_entity.pdbx_description
1 polymer ?
#
loop_
_entity_poly.entity_id
_entity_poly.type
_entity_poly.pdbx_seq_one_letter_code
_entity_poly.pdbx_strand_id
1 'polypeptide(L)' 'MPQLIRFIITRIAIGFLIGSVVGSIVWTTRFADSAASLGLVESYVAQGLFIFLFGDTIALGYLSTALMMESE' A
#
# COMPACT_ATOMS: atom_id res chain seq x y z
N MET A 1 -13.52 21.39 3.01
CA MET A 1 -13.86 19.96 2.87
C MET A 1 -14.55 19.50 4.15
N PRO A 2 -15.65 18.71 4.06
CA PRO A 2 -16.29 18.08 5.22
C PRO A 2 -15.28 17.28 6.06
N GLN A 3 -15.44 17.30 7.38
CA GLN A 3 -14.48 16.66 8.31
C GLN A 3 -14.32 15.16 8.05
N LEU A 4 -15.42 14.47 7.73
CA LEU A 4 -15.41 13.04 7.40
C LEU A 4 -14.57 12.70 6.16
N ILE A 5 -14.64 13.53 5.11
CA ILE A 5 -13.85 13.33 3.89
C ILE A 5 -12.35 13.50 4.19
N ARG A 6 -12.01 14.52 4.99
CA ARG A 6 -10.62 14.73 5.42
C ARG A 6 -10.10 13.55 6.25
N PHE A 7 -10.93 13.01 7.14
CA PHE A 7 -10.58 11.83 7.94
C PHE A 7 -10.28 10.62 7.06
N ILE A 8 -11.19 10.28 6.14
CA ILE A 8 -11.03 9.15 5.22
C ILE A 8 -9.74 9.28 4.40
N ILE A 9 -9.53 10.43 3.75
CA ILE A 9 -8.35 10.66 2.91
C ILE A 9 -7.06 10.53 3.73
N THR A 10 -7.03 11.09 4.94
CA THR A 10 -5.84 11.06 5.79
C THR A 10 -5.52 9.64 6.23
N ARG A 11 -6.53 8.84 6.60
CA ARG A 11 -6.33 7.45 6.99
C ARG A 11 -5.88 6.60 5.81
N ILE A 12 -6.53 6.72 4.66
CA ILE A 12 -6.08 6.04 3.43
C ILE A 12 -4.63 6.39 3.11
N ALA A 13 -4.26 7.68 3.13
CA ALA A 13 -2.91 8.11 2.81
C ALA A 13 -1.86 7.54 3.77
N ILE A 14 -2.13 7.55 5.09
CA ILE A 14 -1.22 6.98 6.09
C ILE A 14 -1.08 5.47 5.90
N GLY A 15 -2.20 4.75 5.78
CA GLY A 15 -2.17 3.30 5.59
C GLY A 15 -1.48 2.91 4.29
N PHE A 16 -1.71 3.64 3.21
CA PHE A 16 -1.03 3.44 1.92
C PHE A 16 0.47 3.68 2.03
N LEU A 17 0.90 4.75 2.71
CA LEU A 17 2.32 5.04 2.91
C LEU A 17 3.02 3.94 3.71
N ILE A 18 2.40 3.48 4.81
CA ILE A 18 2.93 2.38 5.62
C ILE A 18 3.02 1.11 4.76
N GLY A 19 1.95 0.76 4.06
CA GLY A 19 1.91 -0.43 3.21
C GLY A 19 2.92 -0.35 2.06
N SER A 20 3.10 0.80 1.43
CA SER A 20 4.06 0.99 0.34
C SER A 20 5.52 0.83 0.81
N VAL A 21 5.87 1.37 1.98
CA VAL A 21 7.20 1.18 2.59
C VAL A 21 7.45 -0.29 2.90
N VAL A 22 6.50 -0.97 3.55
CA VAL A 22 6.61 -2.39 3.87
C VAL A 22 6.68 -3.24 2.60
N GLY A 23 5.80 -2.97 1.63
CA GLY A 23 5.77 -3.64 0.33
C GLY A 23 7.09 -3.49 -0.43
N SER A 24 7.72 -2.33 -0.36
CA SER A 24 9.04 -2.09 -0.96
C SER A 24 10.12 -2.97 -0.31
N ILE A 25 10.12 -3.09 1.02
CA ILE A 25 11.05 -3.96 1.76
C ILE A 25 10.78 -5.44 1.44
N VAL A 26 9.52 -5.85 1.38
CA VAL A 26 9.14 -7.23 1.03
C VAL A 26 9.58 -7.56 -0.40
N TRP A 27 9.41 -6.64 -1.34
CA TRP A 27 9.86 -6.81 -2.72
C TRP A 27 11.36 -7.04 -2.80
N THR A 28 12.17 -6.18 -2.17
CA THR A 28 13.63 -6.27 -2.23
C THR A 28 14.18 -7.50 -1.52
N THR A 29 13.51 -8.00 -0.48
CA THR A 29 14.00 -9.14 0.32
C THR A 29 13.54 -10.51 -0.20
N ARG A 30 12.41 -10.60 -0.91
CA ARG A 30 11.80 -11.88 -1.30
C ARG A 30 11.57 -12.06 -2.78
N PHE A 31 11.33 -10.98 -3.51
CA PHE A 31 10.88 -11.04 -4.91
C PHE A 31 11.90 -10.49 -5.91
N ALA A 32 12.94 -9.79 -5.44
CA ALA A 32 13.99 -9.24 -6.29
C ALA A 32 14.65 -10.31 -7.19
N ASP A 33 14.95 -11.49 -6.64
CA ASP A 33 15.56 -12.58 -7.41
C ASP A 33 14.59 -13.20 -8.43
N SER A 34 13.31 -13.33 -8.07
CA SER A 34 12.27 -13.82 -8.99
C SER A 34 11.95 -12.82 -10.11
N ALA A 35 12.10 -11.53 -9.84
CA ALA A 35 11.91 -10.48 -10.83
C ALA A 35 13.14 -10.25 -11.72
N ALA A 36 14.30 -10.80 -11.36
CA ALA A 36 15.52 -10.73 -12.17
C ALA A 36 15.44 -11.56 -13.46
N SER A 37 14.55 -12.56 -13.52
CA SER A 37 14.30 -13.33 -14.74
C SER A 37 13.37 -12.63 -15.74
N LEU A 38 12.74 -11.51 -15.34
CA LEU A 38 11.92 -10.68 -16.21
C LEU A 38 12.78 -9.63 -16.93
N GLY A 39 12.29 -9.12 -18.07
CA GLY A 39 12.89 -7.96 -18.72
C GLY A 39 12.87 -6.74 -17.80
N LEU A 40 13.80 -5.81 -18.02
CA LEU A 40 14.01 -4.65 -17.12
C LEU A 40 12.71 -3.83 -16.91
N VAL A 41 11.95 -3.58 -17.98
CA VAL A 41 10.66 -2.86 -17.91
C VAL A 41 9.61 -3.66 -17.13
N GLU A 42 9.51 -4.97 -17.38
CA GLU A 42 8.54 -5.86 -16.76
C GLU A 42 8.79 -5.98 -15.25
N SER A 43 10.06 -6.04 -14.85
CA SER A 43 10.49 -6.05 -13.46
C SER A 43 10.06 -4.78 -12.72
N TYR A 44 10.24 -3.59 -13.32
CA TYR A 44 9.78 -2.33 -12.74
C TYR A 44 8.25 -2.23 -12.66
N VAL A 45 7.54 -2.69 -13.69
CA VAL A 45 6.07 -2.71 -13.69
C VAL A 45 5.54 -3.65 -12.62
N ALA A 46 6.11 -4.85 -12.49
CA ALA A 46 5.74 -5.82 -11.47
C ALA A 46 6.01 -5.29 -10.06
N GLN A 47 7.16 -4.63 -9.85
CA GLN A 47 7.50 -3.98 -8.58
C GLN A 47 6.47 -2.89 -8.23
N GLY A 48 6.16 -2.01 -9.17
CA GLY A 48 5.20 -0.92 -8.97
C GLY A 48 3.80 -1.44 -8.64
N LEU A 49 3.32 -2.45 -9.39
CA LEU A 49 2.03 -3.08 -9.15
C LEU A 49 1.96 -3.78 -7.79
N PHE A 50 3.02 -4.49 -7.42
CA PHE A 50 3.08 -5.16 -6.12
C PHE A 50 3.00 -4.15 -4.97
N ILE A 51 3.83 -3.11 -5.01
CA ILE A 51 3.86 -2.06 -3.97
C ILE A 51 2.52 -1.32 -3.92
N PHE A 52 1.93 -1.00 -5.06
CA PHE A 52 0.62 -0.36 -5.13
C PHE A 52 -0.47 -1.22 -4.50
N LEU A 53 -0.60 -2.48 -4.91
CA LEU A 53 -1.62 -3.39 -4.42
C LEU A 53 -1.46 -3.67 -2.92
N PHE A 54 -0.23 -3.87 -2.46
CA PHE A 54 0.07 -4.08 -1.05
C PHE A 54 -0.26 -2.82 -0.22
N GLY A 55 0.17 -1.65 -0.71
CA GLY A 55 -0.16 -0.36 -0.13
C GLY A 55 -1.67 -0.14 0.00
N ASP A 56 -2.43 -0.37 -1.07
CA ASP A 56 -3.89 -0.22 -1.10
C ASP A 56 -4.60 -1.13 -0.10
N THR A 57 -4.15 -2.39 0.00
CA THR A 57 -4.70 -3.35 0.96
C THR A 57 -4.54 -2.86 2.41
N ILE A 58 -3.36 -2.33 2.76
CA ILE A 58 -3.11 -1.77 4.10
C ILE A 58 -3.89 -0.46 4.31
N ALA A 59 -4.01 0.38 3.28
CA ALA A 59 -4.80 1.60 3.33
C ALA A 59 -6.27 1.33 3.68
N LEU A 60 -6.88 0.34 3.02
CA LEU A 60 -8.25 -0.08 3.27
C LEU A 60 -8.41 -0.69 4.66
N GLY A 61 -7.48 -1.54 5.11
CA GLY A 61 -7.51 -2.13 6.46
C GLY A 61 -7.34 -1.08 7.57
N TYR A 62 -6.49 -0.08 7.34
CA TYR A 62 -6.28 1.01 8.29
C TYR A 62 -7.51 1.94 8.35
N LEU A 63 -8.11 2.24 7.19
CA LEU A 63 -9.34 3.01 7.13
C LEU A 63 -10.50 2.29 7.81
N SER A 64 -10.70 0.99 7.53
CA SER A 64 -11.81 0.22 8.11
C SER A 64 -11.71 0.17 9.63
N THR A 65 -10.51 -0.03 10.16
CA THR A 65 -10.24 0.01 11.61
C THR A 65 -10.56 1.38 12.19
N ALA A 66 -10.15 2.46 11.50
CA ALA A 66 -10.41 3.82 11.96
C ALA A 66 -11.91 4.17 11.95
N LEU A 67 -12.67 3.69 10.95
CA LEU A 67 -14.11 3.87 10.89
C LEU A 67 -14.85 3.07 11.98
N MET A 68 -14.38 1.85 12.27
CA MET A 68 -14.92 1.06 13.38
C MET A 68 -14.75 1.79 14.71
N MET A 69 -13.56 2.34 14.99
CA MET A 69 -13.29 3.10 16.23
C MET A 69 -14.07 4.41 16.34
N GLU A 70 -14.41 5.06 15.22
CA GLU A 70 -15.24 6.28 15.23
C GLU A 70 -16.73 5.95 15.47
N SER A 71 -17.15 4.70 15.22
CA SER A 71 -18.53 4.27 15.41
C SER A 71 -18.86 3.79 16.83
N GLU A 72 -17.84 3.57 17.66
CA GLU A 72 -17.94 3.25 19.09
C GLU A 72 -17.98 4.52 19.95
#